data_AF-A0A3D0QVI2-F1
#
_entry.id   AF-A0A3D0QVI2-F1
#
_cell.length_a   1.000
_cell.length_b   1.000
_cell.length_c   1.000
_cell.angle_alpha   90.00
_cell.angle_beta   90.00
_cell.angle_gamma   90.00
#
_symmetry.space_group_name_H-M   'P 1'
#
loop_
_entity.id
_entity.type
_entity.pdbx_description
1 polymer ?
#
loop_
_entity_poly.entity_id
_entity_poly.type
_entity_poly.pdbx_seq_one_letter_code
_entity_poly.pdbx_strand_id
1 'polypeptide(L)'
;MAWIDPRIDHRIRARRYGPDGTPIGSEFSVNAGEGYHEDPVATTLGGGNFVIAWRTGPEAVGGGRLAFRVFEPDGTPVTGEVKPNSSGCNRPKAITALHQPFFEGGQLVLGSNFALAYVRALPNNQSRVYAGVYGSDGSKQEIAVPATDATGIKSSSPALATLSNGKFPVSWVQSDGAGVAPSIRARVFDVVQGPVGTEVQADTGTATERRNLAAGAVFDGGEGDTAFLAWTDENGADGDTSGLAVRGRTFTVTSQGQLL
;
A
#
# COMPACT_ATOMS: atom_id res chain seq x y z
N MET A 1 16.39 -3.05 1.68
CA MET A 1 16.15 -1.87 0.84
C MET A 1 16.07 -2.30 -0.62
N ALA A 2 15.23 -1.67 -1.44
CA ALA A 2 15.13 -1.90 -2.89
C ALA A 2 15.15 -0.56 -3.64
N TRP A 3 15.76 -0.50 -4.82
CA TRP A 3 15.91 0.73 -5.60
C TRP A 3 15.99 0.45 -7.11
N ILE A 4 15.82 1.51 -7.90
CA ILE A 4 16.00 1.48 -9.35
C ILE A 4 17.49 1.61 -9.69
N ASP A 5 18.02 0.70 -10.49
CA ASP A 5 19.37 0.79 -11.03
C ASP A 5 19.33 1.38 -12.46
N PRO A 6 20.11 2.45 -12.76
CA PRO A 6 20.17 3.04 -14.09
C PRO A 6 20.84 2.13 -15.15
N ARG A 7 21.47 1.02 -14.76
CA ARG A 7 22.06 0.04 -15.69
C ARG A 7 20.98 -0.76 -16.44
N ILE A 8 21.34 -1.30 -17.59
CA ILE A 8 20.43 -2.03 -18.49
C ILE A 8 20.00 -3.40 -17.92
N ASP A 9 20.82 -4.02 -17.06
CA ASP A 9 20.53 -5.31 -16.47
C ASP A 9 19.63 -5.19 -15.24
N HIS A 10 18.37 -5.59 -15.41
CA HIS A 10 17.44 -5.88 -14.32
C HIS A 10 17.22 -4.69 -13.36
N ARG A 11 16.48 -3.69 -13.85
CA ARG A 11 16.33 -2.34 -13.27
C ARG A 11 15.91 -2.23 -11.80
N ILE A 12 15.59 -3.31 -11.10
CA ILE A 12 15.36 -3.28 -9.66
C ILE A 12 16.39 -4.14 -8.95
N ARG A 13 17.14 -3.48 -8.08
CA ARG A 13 18.13 -4.08 -7.21
C ARG A 13 17.68 -4.00 -5.78
N ALA A 14 18.14 -4.95 -4.98
CA ALA A 14 17.93 -4.94 -3.55
C ALA A 14 19.19 -5.35 -2.81
N ARG A 15 19.28 -4.87 -1.57
CA ARG A 15 20.30 -5.26 -0.60
C ARG A 15 19.71 -5.28 0.79
N ARG A 16 20.19 -6.26 1.56
CA ARG A 16 19.83 -6.45 2.95
C ARG A 16 20.76 -5.63 3.84
N TYR A 17 20.22 -5.18 4.97
CA TYR A 17 20.97 -4.42 5.95
C TYR A 17 20.65 -4.99 7.33
N GLY A 18 21.67 -5.06 8.19
CA GLY A 18 21.50 -5.37 9.60
C GLY A 18 20.85 -4.21 10.36
N PRO A 19 20.46 -4.44 11.64
CA PRO A 19 19.85 -3.40 12.47
C PRO A 19 20.75 -2.17 12.68
N ASP A 20 22.06 -2.34 12.57
CA ASP A 20 23.08 -1.29 12.65
C ASP A 20 23.31 -0.57 11.31
N GLY A 21 22.54 -0.91 10.27
CA GLY A 21 22.70 -0.36 8.92
C GLY A 21 23.87 -0.95 8.15
N THR A 22 24.54 -1.99 8.64
CA THR A 22 25.60 -2.67 7.88
C THR A 22 25.00 -3.51 6.76
N PRO A 23 25.57 -3.49 5.54
CA PRO A 23 25.05 -4.31 4.47
C PRO A 23 25.30 -5.80 4.73
N ILE A 24 24.28 -6.62 4.57
CA ILE A 24 24.36 -8.07 4.63
C ILE A 24 24.34 -8.63 3.20
N GLY A 25 25.46 -9.24 2.80
CA GLY A 25 25.61 -9.81 1.46
C GLY A 25 25.78 -8.79 0.33
N SER A 26 25.84 -9.32 -0.88
CA SER A 26 25.89 -8.52 -2.11
C SER A 26 24.50 -8.05 -2.53
N GLU A 27 24.47 -7.03 -3.38
CA GLU A 27 23.26 -6.64 -4.10
C GLU A 27 22.79 -7.78 -5.01
N PHE A 28 21.47 -7.90 -5.18
CA PHE A 28 20.87 -8.90 -6.06
C PHE A 28 19.77 -8.28 -6.94
N SER A 29 19.54 -8.91 -8.09
CA SER A 29 18.44 -8.54 -9.00
C SER A 29 17.11 -9.03 -8.46
N VAL A 30 16.12 -8.15 -8.45
CA VAL A 30 14.76 -8.47 -8.00
C VAL A 30 13.92 -8.99 -9.16
N ASN A 31 13.83 -8.22 -10.24
CA ASN A 31 13.08 -8.60 -11.43
C ASN A 31 13.81 -9.67 -12.25
N ALA A 32 13.05 -10.55 -12.90
CA ALA A 32 13.60 -11.65 -13.71
C ALA A 32 13.65 -11.32 -15.20
N GLY A 33 12.78 -10.43 -15.68
CA GLY A 33 12.72 -10.01 -17.08
C GLY A 33 13.26 -8.60 -17.32
N GLU A 34 13.82 -8.40 -18.50
CA GLU A 34 14.16 -7.07 -19.01
C GLU A 34 12.90 -6.18 -19.12
N GLY A 35 13.08 -4.87 -19.02
CA GLY A 35 11.99 -3.89 -19.13
C GLY A 35 12.21 -2.65 -18.28
N TYR A 36 11.36 -1.64 -18.49
CA TYR A 36 11.29 -0.48 -17.61
C TYR A 36 10.67 -0.90 -16.28
N HIS A 37 11.28 -0.58 -15.16
CA HIS A 37 10.75 -0.88 -13.83
C HIS A 37 10.95 0.32 -12.93
N GLU A 38 9.96 0.62 -12.10
CA GLU A 38 9.93 1.85 -11.31
C GLU A 38 9.17 1.66 -9.99
N ASP A 39 9.37 2.60 -9.08
CA ASP A 39 8.69 2.68 -7.78
C ASP A 39 8.73 1.37 -6.95
N PRO A 40 9.93 0.76 -6.72
CA PRO A 40 10.01 -0.43 -5.90
C PRO A 40 9.64 -0.12 -4.44
N VAL A 41 8.84 -1.01 -3.88
CA VAL A 41 8.41 -0.98 -2.49
C VAL A 41 8.67 -2.35 -1.88
N ALA A 42 9.04 -2.41 -0.60
CA ALA A 42 9.41 -3.65 0.06
C ALA A 42 8.83 -3.72 1.48
N THR A 43 8.44 -4.92 1.91
CA THR A 43 8.06 -5.20 3.30
C THR A 43 8.52 -6.59 3.72
N THR A 44 8.83 -6.76 5.00
CA THR A 44 9.11 -8.05 5.61
C THR A 44 7.80 -8.77 5.97
N LEU A 45 7.83 -10.09 5.96
CA LEU A 45 6.75 -11.01 6.30
C LEU A 45 7.14 -11.84 7.55
N GLY A 46 6.18 -12.61 8.07
CA GLY A 46 6.44 -13.68 9.03
C GLY A 46 7.53 -14.64 8.58
N GLY A 47 8.32 -15.14 9.54
CA GLY A 47 9.43 -16.05 9.26
C GLY A 47 10.68 -15.39 8.65
N GLY A 48 10.67 -14.07 8.42
CA GLY A 48 11.80 -13.32 7.87
C GLY A 48 11.81 -13.20 6.34
N ASN A 49 10.84 -13.81 5.66
CA ASN A 49 10.64 -13.61 4.23
C ASN A 49 10.37 -12.14 3.96
N PHE A 50 10.59 -11.69 2.73
CA PHE A 50 10.23 -10.33 2.34
C PHE A 50 9.66 -10.31 0.94
N VAL A 51 8.75 -9.38 0.70
CA VAL A 51 8.19 -9.12 -0.63
C VAL A 51 8.74 -7.80 -1.14
N ILE A 52 9.07 -7.79 -2.43
CA ILE A 52 9.34 -6.56 -3.18
C ILE A 52 8.29 -6.49 -4.28
N ALA A 53 7.57 -5.38 -4.36
CA ALA A 53 6.66 -5.08 -5.47
C ALA A 53 7.10 -3.82 -6.19
N TRP A 54 6.73 -3.73 -7.46
CA TRP A 54 7.14 -2.64 -8.33
C TRP A 54 6.21 -2.46 -9.50
N ARG A 55 6.37 -1.34 -10.21
CA ARG A 55 5.69 -1.07 -11.46
C ARG A 55 6.57 -1.49 -12.63
N THR A 56 6.00 -2.24 -13.57
CA THR A 56 6.64 -2.60 -14.84
C THR A 56 6.18 -1.66 -15.96
N GLY A 57 7.06 -1.51 -16.95
CA GLY A 57 7.00 -0.55 -18.04
C GLY A 57 5.88 -0.74 -19.07
N PRO A 58 5.61 0.29 -19.88
CA PRO A 58 4.41 0.40 -20.71
C PRO A 58 4.44 -0.38 -22.04
N GLU A 59 5.25 -1.44 -22.20
CA GLU A 59 5.22 -2.18 -23.46
C GLU A 59 3.85 -2.89 -23.65
N ALA A 60 3.14 -2.38 -24.67
CA ALA A 60 1.75 -2.57 -25.08
C ALA A 60 0.66 -1.83 -24.24
N VAL A 61 0.28 -0.63 -24.73
CA VAL A 61 -1.00 0.11 -24.57
C VAL A 61 -1.90 -0.36 -23.41
N GLY A 62 -1.86 0.32 -22.25
CA GLY A 62 -2.84 0.10 -21.16
C GLY A 62 -2.37 0.10 -19.70
N GLY A 63 -1.29 0.80 -19.34
CA GLY A 63 -0.93 1.09 -17.94
C GLY A 63 0.02 0.07 -17.29
N GLY A 64 0.94 0.58 -16.46
CA GLY A 64 2.03 -0.18 -15.85
C GLY A 64 1.59 -1.40 -15.04
N ARG A 65 2.25 -2.54 -15.24
CA ARG A 65 1.84 -3.83 -14.64
C ARG A 65 2.46 -3.90 -13.25
N LEU A 66 1.67 -4.06 -12.19
CA LEU A 66 2.20 -4.36 -10.86
C LEU A 66 2.82 -5.74 -10.92
N ALA A 67 4.05 -5.84 -10.45
CA ALA A 67 4.72 -7.10 -10.25
C ALA A 67 5.20 -7.19 -8.81
N PHE A 68 5.29 -8.40 -8.30
CA PHE A 68 5.97 -8.67 -7.03
C PHE A 68 6.72 -9.99 -7.07
N ARG A 69 7.68 -10.12 -6.16
CA ARG A 69 8.34 -11.38 -5.82
C ARG A 69 8.52 -11.50 -4.33
N VAL A 70 8.34 -12.72 -3.83
CA VAL A 70 8.65 -13.09 -2.45
C VAL A 70 10.03 -13.72 -2.43
N PHE A 71 10.79 -13.37 -1.39
CA PHE A 71 12.14 -13.83 -1.14
C PHE A 71 12.24 -14.42 0.26
N GLU A 72 13.06 -15.45 0.40
CA GLU A 72 13.53 -15.99 1.66
C GLU A 72 14.37 -14.95 2.41
N PRO A 73 14.62 -15.11 3.73
CA PRO A 73 15.38 -14.14 4.51
C PRO A 73 16.81 -13.93 3.98
N ASP A 74 17.33 -14.90 3.23
CA ASP A 74 18.65 -14.84 2.63
C ASP A 74 18.69 -14.05 1.31
N GLY A 75 17.54 -13.80 0.67
CA GLY A 75 17.40 -13.15 -0.64
C GLY A 75 17.16 -14.12 -1.80
N THR A 76 17.02 -15.42 -1.53
CA THR A 76 16.63 -16.42 -2.53
C THR A 76 15.16 -16.19 -2.92
N PRO A 77 14.81 -16.12 -4.23
CA PRO A 77 13.42 -15.95 -4.63
C PRO A 77 12.59 -17.20 -4.32
N VAL A 78 11.54 -17.04 -3.51
CA VAL A 78 10.50 -18.05 -3.26
C VAL A 78 9.62 -18.20 -4.49
N THR A 79 9.32 -17.08 -5.15
CA THR A 79 8.41 -17.04 -6.29
C THR A 79 9.10 -16.62 -7.59
N GLY A 80 8.50 -17.03 -8.71
CA GLY A 80 8.63 -16.28 -9.96
C GLY A 80 8.06 -14.87 -9.84
N GLU A 81 8.21 -14.05 -10.88
CA GLU A 81 7.57 -12.74 -10.95
C GLU A 81 6.05 -12.89 -11.07
N VAL A 82 5.32 -12.47 -10.04
CA VAL A 82 3.85 -12.54 -10.02
C VAL A 82 3.29 -11.21 -10.49
N LYS A 83 2.37 -11.25 -11.45
CA LYS A 83 1.72 -10.07 -12.06
C LYS A 83 0.22 -10.09 -11.76
N PRO A 84 -0.21 -9.68 -10.56
CA PRO A 84 -1.59 -9.87 -10.11
C PRO A 84 -2.63 -9.05 -10.87
N ASN A 85 -2.23 -8.02 -11.63
CA ASN A 85 -3.16 -7.11 -12.30
C ASN A 85 -2.72 -6.81 -13.74
N SER A 86 -2.65 -7.85 -14.57
CA SER A 86 -2.16 -7.80 -15.96
C SER A 86 -2.77 -6.72 -16.87
N SER A 87 -3.82 -6.00 -16.45
CA SER A 87 -4.32 -4.77 -17.09
C SER A 87 -4.80 -3.72 -16.07
N GLY A 88 -4.56 -2.45 -16.39
CA GLY A 88 -5.22 -1.30 -15.76
C GLY A 88 -4.55 -0.72 -14.53
N CYS A 89 -3.43 -1.27 -14.05
CA CYS A 89 -2.68 -0.64 -12.97
C CYS A 89 -1.83 0.51 -13.52
N ASN A 90 -1.69 1.60 -12.76
CA ASN A 90 -0.83 2.71 -13.16
C ASN A 90 -0.13 3.41 -12.00
N ARG A 91 -0.51 3.15 -10.75
CA ARG A 91 0.14 3.70 -9.54
C ARG A 91 0.06 2.74 -8.35
N PRO A 92 0.98 1.76 -8.20
CA PRO A 92 1.15 1.10 -6.92
C PRO A 92 1.88 2.06 -5.97
N LYS A 93 1.35 2.28 -4.77
CA LYS A 93 2.03 3.11 -3.77
C LYS A 93 2.17 2.46 -2.39
N ALA A 94 1.55 1.31 -2.14
CA ALA A 94 1.66 0.68 -0.83
C ALA A 94 1.65 -0.86 -0.90
N ILE A 95 2.62 -1.46 -0.21
CA ILE A 95 2.59 -2.85 0.25
C ILE A 95 2.49 -2.78 1.78
N THR A 96 1.67 -3.62 2.39
CA THR A 96 1.81 -3.93 3.83
C THR A 96 1.87 -5.44 4.03
N ALA A 97 2.55 -5.89 5.07
CA ALA A 97 2.42 -7.26 5.53
C ALA A 97 1.09 -7.40 6.27
N LEU A 98 0.34 -8.44 5.95
CA LEU A 98 -0.91 -8.70 6.63
C LEU A 98 -0.66 -9.66 7.79
N HIS A 99 -1.16 -9.26 8.96
CA HIS A 99 -0.86 -9.92 10.20
C HIS A 99 -2.13 -10.12 11.03
N GLN A 100 -2.26 -11.28 11.67
CA GLN A 100 -3.02 -11.43 12.91
C GLN A 100 -2.01 -11.44 14.07
N PRO A 101 -1.55 -10.27 14.59
CA PRO A 101 -0.67 -10.28 15.75
C PRO A 101 -1.31 -10.97 16.91
N PHE A 102 -0.67 -12.07 17.26
CA PHE A 102 -0.63 -12.51 18.62
C PHE A 102 0.77 -12.23 19.16
N PHE A 103 0.81 -11.94 20.45
CA PHE A 103 2.05 -11.98 21.20
C PHE A 103 2.28 -13.42 21.64
N GLU A 104 3.38 -14.01 21.20
CA GLU A 104 3.88 -15.25 21.77
C GLU A 104 5.18 -14.94 22.50
N GLY A 105 5.22 -15.21 23.81
CA GLY A 105 6.39 -14.91 24.62
C GLY A 105 6.81 -13.44 24.64
N GLY A 106 5.88 -12.50 24.45
CA GLY A 106 6.17 -11.06 24.41
C GLY A 106 6.76 -10.55 23.08
N GLN A 107 6.82 -11.40 22.05
CA GLN A 107 7.23 -11.03 20.70
C GLN A 107 6.04 -10.98 19.74
N LEU A 108 6.12 -10.07 18.77
CA LEU A 108 5.14 -9.89 17.70
C LEU A 108 5.35 -10.95 16.59
N VAL A 109 4.39 -11.84 16.36
CA VAL A 109 4.55 -12.98 15.41
C VAL A 109 3.92 -12.71 14.05
N LEU A 110 4.63 -12.02 13.14
CA LEU A 110 4.11 -11.60 11.82
C LEU A 110 3.48 -12.74 10.99
N GLY A 111 2.41 -12.39 10.26
CA GLY A 111 1.73 -13.31 9.33
C GLY A 111 2.53 -13.53 8.04
N SER A 112 2.24 -14.63 7.33
CA SER A 112 2.89 -14.96 6.05
C SER A 112 2.27 -14.26 4.84
N ASN A 113 1.10 -13.63 5.01
CA ASN A 113 0.39 -12.95 3.93
C ASN A 113 0.82 -11.48 3.83
N PHE A 114 0.59 -10.86 2.68
CA PHE A 114 0.75 -9.43 2.47
C PHE A 114 -0.39 -8.86 1.65
N ALA A 115 -0.67 -7.58 1.84
CA ALA A 115 -1.63 -6.84 1.05
C ALA A 115 -0.91 -5.83 0.15
N LEU A 116 -1.37 -5.73 -1.10
CA LEU A 116 -0.95 -4.71 -2.06
C LEU A 116 -2.11 -3.78 -2.33
N ALA A 117 -1.88 -2.47 -2.26
CA ALA A 117 -2.82 -1.48 -2.74
C ALA A 117 -2.35 -0.81 -4.03
N TYR A 118 -3.26 -0.72 -4.99
CA TYR A 118 -2.96 -0.23 -6.32
C TYR A 118 -4.14 0.54 -6.90
N VAL A 119 -3.83 1.50 -7.76
CA VAL A 119 -4.83 2.23 -8.53
C VAL A 119 -5.08 1.51 -9.84
N ARG A 120 -6.35 1.26 -10.17
CA ARG A 120 -6.78 0.79 -11.47
C ARG A 120 -7.45 1.91 -12.26
N ALA A 121 -7.02 2.13 -13.49
CA ALA A 121 -7.71 2.95 -14.47
C ALA A 121 -8.95 2.22 -14.99
N LEU A 122 -10.05 2.96 -15.13
CA LEU A 122 -11.34 2.50 -15.62
C LEU A 122 -11.78 3.35 -16.83
N PRO A 123 -12.78 2.88 -17.62
CA PRO A 123 -13.36 3.67 -18.70
C PRO A 123 -13.84 5.06 -18.24
N ASN A 124 -14.04 5.97 -19.20
CA ASN A 124 -14.53 7.34 -18.94
C ASN A 124 -13.62 8.17 -18.02
N ASN A 125 -12.30 7.99 -18.13
CA ASN A 125 -11.30 8.73 -17.34
C ASN A 125 -11.49 8.59 -15.83
N GLN A 126 -11.87 7.39 -15.36
CA GLN A 126 -12.05 7.08 -13.96
C GLN A 126 -10.84 6.31 -13.43
N SER A 127 -10.61 6.37 -12.12
CA SER A 127 -9.64 5.53 -11.44
C SER A 127 -10.12 5.15 -10.05
N ARG A 128 -9.81 3.94 -9.59
CA ARG A 128 -10.20 3.46 -8.26
C ARG A 128 -9.04 2.77 -7.56
N VAL A 129 -9.00 2.89 -6.23
CA VAL A 129 -8.07 2.16 -5.39
C VAL A 129 -8.62 0.77 -5.11
N TYR A 130 -7.76 -0.23 -5.25
CA TYR A 130 -8.01 -1.62 -4.92
C TYR A 130 -6.96 -2.07 -3.91
N ALA A 131 -7.31 -3.03 -3.06
CA ALA A 131 -6.34 -3.82 -2.31
C ALA A 131 -6.56 -5.31 -2.62
N GLY A 132 -5.49 -6.09 -2.58
CA GLY A 132 -5.55 -7.56 -2.68
C GLY A 132 -4.61 -8.20 -1.68
N VAL A 133 -4.98 -9.35 -1.14
CA VAL A 133 -4.18 -10.14 -0.20
C VAL A 133 -3.55 -11.34 -0.90
N TYR A 134 -2.27 -11.58 -0.65
CA TYR A 134 -1.44 -12.61 -1.27
C TYR A 134 -0.71 -13.41 -0.20
N GLY A 135 -0.54 -14.71 -0.43
CA GLY A 135 0.31 -15.57 0.39
C GLY A 135 1.80 -15.39 0.06
N SER A 136 2.68 -15.85 0.95
CA SER A 136 4.14 -15.84 0.75
C SER A 136 4.60 -16.73 -0.42
N ASP A 137 3.79 -17.69 -0.83
CA ASP A 137 4.01 -18.52 -2.02
C ASP A 137 3.53 -17.85 -3.33
N GLY A 138 3.00 -16.62 -3.24
CA GLY A 138 2.42 -15.89 -4.35
C GLY A 138 0.99 -16.30 -4.71
N SER A 139 0.39 -17.24 -3.97
CA SER A 139 -1.03 -17.57 -4.11
C SER A 139 -1.89 -16.34 -3.78
N LYS A 140 -2.99 -16.17 -4.52
CA LYS A 140 -3.97 -15.12 -4.25
C LYS A 140 -5.04 -15.70 -3.33
N GLN A 141 -5.16 -15.18 -2.12
CA GLN A 141 -6.40 -15.33 -1.36
C GLN A 141 -7.39 -14.32 -1.91
N GLU A 142 -8.44 -14.78 -2.57
CA GLU A 142 -9.36 -13.87 -3.27
C GLU A 142 -10.23 -13.08 -2.29
N ILE A 143 -9.80 -11.85 -2.02
CA ILE A 143 -10.59 -10.82 -1.35
C ILE A 143 -10.47 -9.58 -2.20
N ALA A 144 -11.42 -9.45 -3.13
CA ALA A 144 -11.54 -8.26 -3.94
C ALA A 144 -12.19 -7.17 -3.09
N VAL A 145 -11.49 -6.06 -2.90
CA VAL A 145 -12.10 -4.82 -2.39
C VAL A 145 -13.20 -4.37 -3.34
N PRO A 146 -14.46 -4.21 -2.88
CA PRO A 146 -15.50 -3.62 -3.68
C PRO A 146 -15.15 -2.16 -3.96
N ALA A 147 -15.16 -1.83 -5.23
CA ALA A 147 -15.09 -0.47 -5.72
C ALA A 147 -16.51 0.13 -5.70
N THR A 148 -16.68 1.37 -5.23
CA THR A 148 -17.97 2.09 -5.32
C THR A 148 -18.29 2.45 -6.76
N ASP A 149 -19.49 2.11 -7.24
CA ASP A 149 -19.90 2.30 -8.65
C ASP A 149 -20.29 3.72 -9.04
N ALA A 150 -19.92 4.71 -8.22
CA ALA A 150 -20.17 6.11 -8.51
C ALA A 150 -19.35 6.58 -9.73
N THR A 151 -20.02 7.34 -10.59
CA THR A 151 -19.47 7.82 -11.86
C THR A 151 -18.57 9.04 -11.63
N GLY A 152 -17.49 9.16 -12.41
CA GLY A 152 -16.59 10.32 -12.37
C GLY A 152 -15.56 10.32 -11.22
N ILE A 153 -15.53 9.27 -10.38
CA ILE A 153 -14.56 9.15 -9.31
C ILE A 153 -13.15 8.91 -9.85
N LYS A 154 -12.19 9.66 -9.27
CA LYS A 154 -10.76 9.43 -9.41
C LYS A 154 -10.11 9.23 -8.06
N SER A 155 -9.71 8.01 -7.77
CA SER A 155 -8.92 7.68 -6.59
C SER A 155 -7.43 7.57 -6.92
N SER A 156 -6.58 7.96 -5.98
CA SER A 156 -5.12 7.87 -6.11
C SER A 156 -4.43 7.76 -4.74
N SER A 157 -3.11 7.54 -4.77
CA SER A 157 -2.24 7.50 -3.58
C SER A 157 -2.79 6.61 -2.45
N PRO A 158 -2.97 5.31 -2.70
CA PRO A 158 -3.39 4.41 -1.64
C PRO A 158 -2.30 4.26 -0.57
N ALA A 159 -2.73 4.14 0.67
CA ALA A 159 -1.90 3.71 1.79
C ALA A 159 -2.59 2.60 2.59
N LEU A 160 -1.79 1.75 3.21
CA LEU A 160 -2.22 0.62 4.03
C LEU A 160 -1.53 0.70 5.39
N ALA A 161 -2.24 0.31 6.44
CA ALA A 161 -1.62 -0.01 7.72
C ALA A 161 -2.18 -1.34 8.24
N THR A 162 -1.43 -2.05 9.06
CA THR A 162 -1.85 -3.33 9.63
C THR A 162 -2.42 -3.11 11.01
N LEU A 163 -3.51 -3.79 11.34
CA LEU A 163 -4.15 -3.77 12.66
C LEU A 163 -3.88 -5.08 13.40
N SER A 164 -4.15 -5.09 14.71
CA SER A 164 -3.79 -6.18 15.58
C SER A 164 -4.66 -7.43 15.45
N ASN A 165 -5.76 -7.32 14.72
CA ASN A 165 -6.84 -8.30 14.68
C ASN A 165 -7.02 -8.94 13.30
N GLY A 166 -6.02 -8.88 12.40
CA GLY A 166 -6.15 -9.38 11.03
C GLY A 166 -6.83 -8.40 10.08
N LYS A 167 -7.14 -7.19 10.55
CA LYS A 167 -7.71 -6.11 9.73
C LYS A 167 -6.64 -5.14 9.28
N PHE A 168 -7.00 -4.30 8.32
CA PHE A 168 -6.13 -3.26 7.80
C PHE A 168 -6.96 -2.09 7.27
N PRO A 169 -6.71 -0.84 7.69
CA PRO A 169 -7.26 0.31 6.98
C PRO A 169 -6.60 0.42 5.60
N VAL A 170 -7.42 0.69 4.60
CA VAL A 170 -7.01 1.24 3.33
C VAL A 170 -7.43 2.70 3.33
N SER A 171 -6.52 3.59 3.00
CA SER A 171 -6.80 5.00 2.80
C SER A 171 -6.39 5.45 1.40
N TRP A 172 -7.08 6.44 0.84
CA TRP A 172 -6.79 6.97 -0.49
C TRP A 172 -7.20 8.44 -0.64
N VAL A 173 -6.62 9.10 -1.62
CA VAL A 173 -7.11 10.40 -2.10
C VAL A 173 -8.23 10.15 -3.11
N GLN A 174 -9.36 10.83 -3.00
CA GLN A 174 -10.49 10.72 -3.91
C GLN A 174 -10.92 12.09 -4.44
N SER A 175 -11.09 12.22 -5.76
CA SER A 175 -11.77 13.34 -6.39
C SER A 175 -13.09 12.87 -6.98
N ASP A 176 -14.18 13.56 -6.65
CA ASP A 176 -15.55 13.22 -7.02
C ASP A 176 -16.06 14.00 -8.25
N GLY A 177 -15.14 14.45 -9.11
CA GLY A 177 -15.45 15.16 -10.35
C GLY A 177 -14.81 16.55 -10.44
N ALA A 178 -15.03 17.21 -11.57
CA ALA A 178 -14.44 18.53 -11.84
C ALA A 178 -14.98 19.59 -10.86
N GLY A 179 -14.07 20.38 -10.28
CA GLY A 179 -14.41 21.44 -9.33
C GLY A 179 -14.68 20.96 -7.90
N VAL A 180 -14.60 19.66 -7.63
CA VAL A 180 -14.68 19.10 -6.28
C VAL A 180 -13.27 18.88 -5.74
N ALA A 181 -12.99 19.51 -4.60
CA ALA A 181 -11.74 19.32 -3.87
C ALA A 181 -11.49 17.83 -3.55
N PRO A 182 -10.28 17.31 -3.79
CA PRO A 182 -9.97 15.92 -3.44
C PRO A 182 -10.07 15.70 -1.93
N SER A 183 -10.70 14.62 -1.48
CA SER A 183 -10.82 14.22 -0.08
C SER A 183 -9.90 13.04 0.27
N ILE A 184 -9.56 12.91 1.54
CA ILE A 184 -8.89 11.73 2.10
C ILE A 184 -9.98 10.79 2.59
N ARG A 185 -10.06 9.62 1.97
CA ARG A 185 -11.03 8.58 2.32
C ARG A 185 -10.31 7.42 2.99
N ALA A 186 -11.00 6.74 3.90
CA ALA A 186 -10.49 5.54 4.53
C ALA A 186 -11.59 4.55 4.82
N ARG A 187 -11.25 3.25 4.80
CA ARG A 187 -12.13 2.16 5.21
C ARG A 187 -11.30 1.00 5.74
N VAL A 188 -11.84 0.27 6.70
CA VAL A 188 -11.18 -0.91 7.27
C VAL A 188 -11.57 -2.15 6.47
N PHE A 189 -10.62 -3.06 6.33
CA PHE A 189 -10.79 -4.32 5.64
C PHE A 189 -10.37 -5.45 6.55
N ASP A 190 -11.07 -6.56 6.43
CA ASP A 190 -10.81 -7.82 7.10
C ASP A 190 -10.31 -8.84 6.07
N VAL A 191 -9.29 -9.63 6.44
CA VAL A 191 -8.70 -10.67 5.59
C VAL A 191 -9.61 -11.87 5.34
N VAL A 192 -10.83 -11.91 5.85
CA VAL A 192 -11.78 -12.96 5.48
C VAL A 192 -13.01 -12.32 4.86
N GLN A 193 -13.48 -11.24 5.45
CA GLN A 193 -14.78 -10.64 5.12
C GLN A 193 -14.70 -9.54 4.05
N GLY A 194 -13.51 -9.04 3.72
CA GLY A 194 -13.35 -7.89 2.85
C GLY A 194 -13.67 -6.58 3.56
N PRO A 195 -14.39 -5.62 2.95
CA PRO A 195 -14.64 -4.33 3.60
C PRO A 195 -15.49 -4.48 4.85
N VAL A 196 -14.99 -3.97 5.97
CA VAL A 196 -15.72 -3.89 7.24
C VAL A 196 -15.88 -2.43 7.66
N GLY A 197 -16.95 -2.16 8.40
CA GLY A 197 -17.34 -0.78 8.75
C GLY A 197 -17.72 0.09 7.55
N THR A 198 -17.91 1.38 7.82
CA THR A 198 -18.22 2.39 6.79
C THR A 198 -16.99 3.16 6.35
N GLU A 199 -17.03 3.65 5.11
CA GLU A 199 -16.03 4.60 4.63
C GLU A 199 -16.17 5.93 5.36
N VAL A 200 -15.04 6.53 5.72
CA VAL A 200 -14.97 7.84 6.38
C VAL A 200 -14.15 8.81 5.55
N GLN A 201 -14.50 10.10 5.65
CA GLN A 201 -13.64 11.19 5.20
C GLN A 201 -12.75 11.63 6.37
N ALA A 202 -11.44 11.58 6.17
CA ALA A 202 -10.47 11.89 7.21
C ALA A 202 -10.09 13.37 7.27
N ASP A 203 -9.99 14.03 6.11
CA ASP A 203 -9.69 15.45 6.06
C ASP A 203 -10.87 16.30 6.50
N THR A 204 -10.54 17.46 7.06
CA THR A 204 -11.46 18.57 7.28
C THR A 204 -10.83 19.80 6.64
N GLY A 205 -11.59 20.56 5.84
CA GLY A 205 -11.11 21.82 5.24
C GLY A 205 -11.21 21.91 3.72
N THR A 206 -10.77 23.05 3.18
CA THR A 206 -11.01 23.51 1.80
C THR A 206 -9.81 23.31 0.86
N ALA A 207 -8.93 22.35 1.14
CA ALA A 207 -7.75 22.13 0.30
C ALA A 207 -8.11 21.87 -1.16
N THR A 208 -7.53 22.65 -2.09
CA THR A 208 -7.82 22.48 -3.51
C THR A 208 -7.11 21.27 -4.10
N GLU A 209 -6.02 20.82 -3.46
CA GLU A 209 -5.31 19.60 -3.80
C GLU A 209 -4.81 18.85 -2.57
N ARG A 210 -4.80 17.51 -2.67
CA ARG A 210 -4.29 16.59 -1.64
C ARG A 210 -3.51 15.46 -2.28
N ARG A 211 -2.32 15.14 -1.75
CA ARG A 211 -1.38 14.17 -2.35
C ARG A 211 -0.60 13.39 -1.27
N ASN A 212 0.14 12.38 -1.71
CA ASN A 212 1.15 11.66 -0.91
C ASN A 212 0.66 11.14 0.46
N LEU A 213 -0.40 10.34 0.41
CA LEU A 213 -0.96 9.71 1.60
C LEU A 213 -0.02 8.63 2.15
N ALA A 214 0.14 8.61 3.46
CA ALA A 214 0.77 7.56 4.25
C ALA A 214 -0.19 7.13 5.36
N ALA A 215 -0.07 5.88 5.80
CA ALA A 215 -0.85 5.32 6.90
C ALA A 215 0.09 4.56 7.84
N GLY A 216 -0.13 4.71 9.13
CA GLY A 216 0.50 3.92 10.19
C GLY A 216 -0.57 3.45 11.17
N ALA A 217 -0.26 2.43 11.96
CA ALA A 217 -1.12 2.00 13.04
C ALA A 217 -0.29 1.75 14.30
N VAL A 218 -0.91 2.02 15.45
CA VAL A 218 -0.38 1.70 16.77
C VAL A 218 -1.24 0.59 17.34
N PHE A 219 -0.59 -0.51 17.70
CA PHE A 219 -1.23 -1.64 18.38
C PHE A 219 -1.37 -1.29 19.85
N ASP A 220 -2.60 -1.17 20.32
CA ASP A 220 -2.87 -0.88 21.74
C ASP A 220 -2.86 -2.17 22.57
N GLY A 221 -3.13 -3.33 21.96
CA GLY A 221 -3.32 -4.59 22.70
C GLY A 221 -4.53 -4.57 23.64
N GLY A 222 -5.39 -3.54 23.54
CA GLY A 222 -6.59 -3.26 24.33
C GLY A 222 -7.88 -3.16 23.49
N GLU A 223 -8.75 -2.17 23.78
CA GLU A 223 -10.14 -2.07 23.25
C GLU A 223 -10.25 -1.78 21.74
N GLY A 224 -9.13 -1.46 21.07
CA GLY A 224 -9.05 -1.27 19.63
C GLY A 224 -7.71 -0.65 19.22
N ASP A 225 -7.25 -0.94 18.00
CA ASP A 225 -6.03 -0.31 17.49
C ASP A 225 -6.27 1.16 17.12
N THR A 226 -5.20 1.95 17.08
CA THR A 226 -5.26 3.31 16.54
C THR A 226 -4.65 3.35 15.15
N ALA A 227 -5.37 3.87 14.16
CA ALA A 227 -4.82 4.18 12.84
C ALA A 227 -4.48 5.67 12.75
N PHE A 228 -3.30 6.01 12.22
CA PHE A 228 -2.90 7.36 11.90
C PHE A 228 -2.74 7.51 10.38
N LEU A 229 -3.44 8.48 9.80
CA LEU A 229 -3.31 8.83 8.39
C LEU A 229 -2.59 10.16 8.28
N ALA A 230 -1.64 10.28 7.34
CA ALA A 230 -0.93 11.52 7.07
C ALA A 230 -0.91 11.83 5.56
N TRP A 231 -1.08 13.09 5.18
CA TRP A 231 -1.14 13.50 3.79
C TRP A 231 -0.57 14.91 3.59
N THR A 232 -0.30 15.27 2.33
CA THR A 232 0.09 16.63 1.94
C THR A 232 -1.13 17.39 1.43
N ASP A 233 -1.41 18.56 1.99
CA ASP A 233 -2.41 19.52 1.51
C ASP A 233 -1.70 20.66 0.77
N GLU A 234 -2.19 21.02 -0.42
CA GLU A 234 -1.73 22.22 -1.14
C GLU A 234 -2.66 23.41 -0.84
N ASN A 235 -2.72 23.82 0.42
CA ASN A 235 -3.39 25.05 0.82
C ASN A 235 -2.52 25.74 1.87
N GLY A 236 -2.07 26.96 1.59
CA GLY A 236 -1.37 27.85 2.53
C GLY A 236 -2.30 28.36 3.66
N ALA A 237 -2.96 27.43 4.35
CA ALA A 237 -3.81 27.70 5.50
C ALA A 237 -2.96 27.99 6.74
N ASP A 238 -3.55 28.60 7.77
CA ASP A 238 -2.93 28.85 9.08
C ASP A 238 -1.63 29.69 9.03
N GLY A 239 -1.47 30.52 8.00
CA GLY A 239 -0.27 31.35 7.82
C GLY A 239 0.91 30.65 7.16
N ASP A 240 0.72 29.43 6.64
CA ASP A 240 1.72 28.70 5.86
C ASP A 240 1.97 29.36 4.50
N THR A 241 3.14 29.99 4.35
CA THR A 241 3.57 30.63 3.11
C THR A 241 4.21 29.68 2.10
N SER A 242 4.47 28.42 2.47
CA SER A 242 5.12 27.43 1.59
C SER A 242 4.16 26.85 0.55
N GLY A 243 2.86 26.93 0.80
CA GLY A 243 1.80 26.37 -0.06
C GLY A 243 1.64 24.85 0.07
N LEU A 244 2.43 24.17 0.91
CA LEU A 244 2.37 22.72 1.15
C LEU A 244 2.46 22.41 2.65
N ALA A 245 1.40 21.85 3.22
CA ALA A 245 1.36 21.42 4.61
C ALA A 245 1.28 19.89 4.71
N VAL A 246 1.97 19.30 5.69
CA VAL A 246 1.69 17.92 6.11
C VAL A 246 0.61 17.94 7.18
N ARG A 247 -0.46 17.21 6.95
CA ARG A 247 -1.59 17.04 7.87
C ARG A 247 -1.70 15.58 8.27
N GLY A 248 -2.40 15.32 9.37
CA GLY A 248 -2.72 13.96 9.76
C GLY A 248 -3.88 13.87 10.72
N ARG A 249 -4.47 12.69 10.81
CA ARG A 249 -5.59 12.37 11.70
C ARG A 249 -5.46 10.97 12.25
N THR A 250 -5.70 10.84 13.54
CA THR A 250 -5.85 9.56 14.24
C THR A 250 -7.30 9.11 14.25
N PHE A 251 -7.49 7.80 14.18
CA PHE A 251 -8.78 7.12 14.33
C PHE A 251 -8.63 5.98 15.31
N THR A 252 -9.61 5.85 16.21
CA THR A 252 -9.77 4.60 16.95
C THR A 252 -10.46 3.59 16.04
N VAL A 253 -9.88 2.40 15.90
CA VAL A 253 -10.46 1.31 15.10
C VAL A 253 -11.17 0.34 16.03
N THR A 254 -12.49 0.28 15.95
CA THR A 254 -13.27 -0.63 16.79
C THR A 254 -13.06 -2.09 16.39
N SER A 255 -13.43 -3.01 17.27
CA SER A 255 -13.44 -4.45 16.97
C SER A 255 -14.30 -4.81 15.76
N GLN A 256 -15.31 -3.99 15.41
CA GLN A 256 -16.15 -4.16 14.22
C GLN A 256 -15.56 -3.52 12.95
N GLY A 257 -14.39 -2.87 13.05
CA GLY A 257 -13.73 -2.18 11.93
C GLY A 257 -14.30 -0.80 11.62
N GLN A 258 -14.93 -0.14 12.59
CA GLN A 258 -15.35 1.27 12.43
C GLN A 258 -14.18 2.20 12.74
N LEU A 259 -14.02 3.25 11.95
CA LEU A 259 -13.09 4.35 12.19
C LEU A 259 -13.84 5.48 12.93
N LEU A 260 -13.46 5.74 14.18
CA LEU A 260 -14.04 6.79 15.03
C LEU A 260 -13.06 7.95 15.22
#